data_AF-A0A7U2MWK6-F1
#
_entry.id   AF-A0A7U2MWK6-F1
#
_cell.length_a   1.000
_cell.length_b   1.000
_cell.length_c   1.000
_cell.angle_alpha   90.00
_cell.angle_beta   90.00
_cell.angle_gamma   90.00
#
_symmetry.space_group_name_H-M   'P 1'
#
loop_
_entity.id
_entity.type
_entity.pdbx_description
1 polymer ?
#
loop_
_entity_poly.entity_id
_entity_poly.type
_entity_poly.pdbx_seq_one_letter_code
_entity_poly.pdbx_strand_id
1 'polypeptide(L)'
;MEYPAGLEEEFLIEEWRYWGERGARRWLRLADQKGEEGLERGDRQELREVLQEVAGERWREVAQEISNQGYWEHLQQREGIRERLGERLVRWAEESWASQTDDEVVNSFESQPQLQSRLIDHFRQLPLFGKPESSVPPIDRFELIRIWLRSCDQGHRDCRAESSNHHPSRVISVRQDDANRLQLLELECGIEYVALSYCWGNKPQEQKPYLTTDENFQSRKDKGFDYNDLPKLFQDAITVTRELGKRYLWIDALCIIQGNKEDWQNEGTKMEHIFASAYCTLAPSSAFEWKEGFLKTYRDRKPGVSLCGPSPVKYFRRLVDDGPLNKRAWVLQERVLSRRTVFFTSSGIYWECGEGVRCDNFPVRSSTKYFLLTNVVASPLTRSYMIDSNFPQRLMTSGILPTIRFLQELIENYTRRDITIVTDRIAAFTGLITRLKKALETEEKYGLFSCALPRLLLWRRPDLKTEPIDYGYPVPSWSWMAYHGKVEFMANSPLNVSKHLRLDNGLLRVKIHTFEGCHIRSRNKSHGIYSGLKRVGFLFFDIGKIELPYCVIVGTCANGKDNGLYYILVVGKCENVGCYRRLGVGKVQGHHIAKQYTDGELI
;
A
#
# COMPACT_ATOMS: atom_id res chain seq x y z
N MET A 1 -30.15 4.43 -22.30
CA MET A 1 -30.69 4.82 -20.98
C MET A 1 -30.53 6.33 -20.89
N GLU A 2 -31.63 7.08 -20.94
CA GLU A 2 -31.60 8.53 -20.75
C GLU A 2 -31.26 8.84 -19.28
N TYR A 3 -30.22 9.65 -19.08
CA TYR A 3 -29.78 10.10 -17.76
C TYR A 3 -30.73 11.19 -17.24
N PRO A 4 -31.19 11.15 -15.97
CA PRO A 4 -32.01 12.22 -15.43
C PRO A 4 -31.17 13.48 -15.23
N ALA A 5 -31.50 14.56 -15.96
CA ALA A 5 -30.76 15.82 -16.00
C ALA A 5 -30.56 16.54 -14.64
N GLY A 6 -31.32 16.16 -13.60
CA GLY A 6 -31.25 16.75 -12.26
C GLY A 6 -30.14 16.19 -11.36
N LEU A 7 -29.64 14.98 -11.61
CA LEU A 7 -28.62 14.33 -10.76
C LEU A 7 -27.23 14.97 -10.86
N GLU A 8 -26.93 15.63 -11.99
CA GLU A 8 -25.66 16.33 -12.19
C GLU A 8 -25.62 17.66 -11.42
N GLU A 9 -26.74 18.36 -11.29
CA GLU A 9 -26.77 19.69 -10.67
C GLU A 9 -26.58 19.62 -9.15
N GLU A 10 -27.19 18.65 -8.47
CA GLU A 10 -26.97 18.40 -7.04
C GLU A 10 -25.53 17.95 -6.73
N PHE A 11 -24.94 17.13 -7.60
CA PHE A 11 -23.53 16.72 -7.52
C PHE A 11 -22.60 17.94 -7.64
N LEU A 12 -22.88 18.82 -8.60
CA LEU A 12 -22.13 20.05 -8.81
C LEU A 12 -22.27 21.01 -7.63
N ILE A 13 -23.46 21.15 -7.05
CA ILE A 13 -23.70 21.97 -5.85
C ILE A 13 -22.89 21.47 -4.65
N GLU A 14 -22.78 20.15 -4.46
CA GLU A 14 -22.06 19.56 -3.33
C GLU A 14 -20.53 19.57 -3.50
N GLU A 15 -20.00 19.36 -4.71
CA GLU A 15 -18.57 19.62 -5.00
C GLU A 15 -18.25 21.10 -4.78
N TRP A 16 -19.13 21.99 -5.21
CA TRP A 16 -18.97 23.43 -5.03
C TRP A 16 -19.00 23.84 -3.55
N ARG A 17 -19.84 23.20 -2.73
CA ARG A 17 -19.85 23.36 -1.26
C ARG A 17 -18.52 22.95 -0.63
N TYR A 18 -17.97 21.80 -1.05
CA TYR A 18 -16.68 21.29 -0.54
C TYR A 18 -15.50 22.22 -0.90
N TRP A 19 -15.42 22.65 -2.17
CA TRP A 19 -14.37 23.58 -2.60
C TRP A 19 -14.57 24.99 -2.04
N GLY A 20 -15.82 25.41 -1.84
CA GLY A 20 -16.20 26.66 -1.17
C GLY A 20 -15.75 26.72 0.28
N GLU A 21 -15.98 25.68 1.09
CA GLU A 21 -15.51 25.61 2.48
C GLU A 21 -13.98 25.65 2.60
N ARG A 22 -13.28 24.98 1.67
CA ARG A 22 -11.82 24.97 1.63
C ARG A 22 -11.24 26.30 1.14
N GLY A 23 -11.93 26.91 0.18
CA GLY A 23 -11.70 28.27 -0.30
C GLY A 23 -11.84 29.29 0.82
N ALA A 24 -12.94 29.26 1.58
CA ALA A 24 -13.20 30.17 2.68
C ALA A 24 -12.11 30.16 3.75
N ARG A 25 -11.60 28.98 4.15
CA ARG A 25 -10.49 28.89 5.13
C ARG A 25 -9.15 29.41 4.61
N ARG A 26 -8.94 29.40 3.29
CA ARG A 26 -7.70 29.93 2.69
C ARG A 26 -7.84 31.41 2.35
N TRP A 27 -9.02 31.84 1.94
CA TRP A 27 -9.42 33.23 1.79
C TRP A 27 -9.26 33.99 3.10
N LEU A 28 -9.77 33.46 4.22
CA LEU A 28 -9.58 34.05 5.56
C LEU A 28 -8.09 34.25 5.93
N ARG A 29 -7.21 33.32 5.52
CA ARG A 29 -5.76 33.44 5.78
C ARG A 29 -5.06 34.45 4.87
N LEU A 30 -5.49 34.56 3.61
CA LEU A 30 -4.96 35.53 2.66
C LEU A 30 -5.45 36.95 2.98
N ALA A 31 -6.69 37.09 3.45
CA ALA A 31 -7.24 38.33 3.97
C ALA A 31 -6.50 38.79 5.24
N ASP A 32 -6.21 37.88 6.17
CA ASP A 32 -5.35 38.15 7.35
C ASP A 32 -3.96 38.65 6.92
N GLN A 33 -3.30 37.94 5.99
CA GLN A 33 -1.97 38.33 5.50
C GLN A 33 -1.96 39.71 4.82
N LYS A 34 -2.97 40.00 4.00
CA LYS A 34 -3.11 41.31 3.32
C LYS A 34 -3.45 42.42 4.32
N GLY A 35 -4.19 42.13 5.39
CA GLY A 35 -4.43 43.05 6.49
C GLY A 35 -3.16 43.41 7.27
N GLU A 36 -2.24 42.46 7.44
CA GLU A 36 -0.92 42.68 8.06
C GLU A 36 0.04 43.51 7.16
N GLU A 37 -0.19 43.58 5.85
CA GLU A 37 0.62 44.35 4.89
C GLU A 37 0.35 45.87 4.87
N GLY A 38 -0.51 46.38 5.78
CA GLY A 38 -0.62 47.82 6.04
C GLY A 38 -1.73 48.55 5.27
N LEU A 39 -2.93 47.97 5.19
CA LEU A 39 -4.13 48.70 4.76
C LEU A 39 -4.51 49.74 5.83
N GLU A 40 -4.28 51.03 5.56
CA GLU A 40 -4.71 52.10 6.46
C GLU A 40 -6.24 52.13 6.55
N ARG A 41 -6.76 52.24 7.78
CA ARG A 41 -8.19 52.38 8.11
C ARG A 41 -8.74 53.64 7.44
N GLY A 42 -9.27 53.53 6.23
CA GLY A 42 -9.83 54.69 5.52
C GLY A 42 -10.78 54.33 4.40
N ASP A 43 -10.36 53.52 3.43
CA ASP A 43 -11.18 53.26 2.24
C ASP A 43 -11.77 51.85 2.23
N ARG A 44 -13.05 51.78 2.61
CA ARG A 44 -13.90 50.57 2.45
C ARG A 44 -13.88 50.03 1.00
N GLN A 45 -13.57 50.87 0.03
CA GLN A 45 -13.52 50.53 -1.39
C GLN A 45 -12.23 49.78 -1.77
N GLU A 46 -11.08 50.19 -1.25
CA GLU A 46 -9.78 49.57 -1.54
C GLU A 46 -9.69 48.15 -0.94
N LEU A 47 -10.22 47.98 0.28
CA LEU A 47 -10.38 46.65 0.89
C LEU A 47 -11.35 45.77 0.08
N ARG A 48 -12.44 46.33 -0.45
CA ARG A 48 -13.41 45.60 -1.29
C ARG A 48 -12.77 45.13 -2.59
N GLU A 49 -11.95 45.96 -3.23
CA GLU A 49 -11.22 45.63 -4.45
C GLU A 49 -10.19 44.52 -4.22
N VAL A 50 -9.41 44.60 -3.15
CA VAL A 50 -8.46 43.54 -2.75
C VAL A 50 -9.18 42.22 -2.47
N LEU A 51 -10.31 42.26 -1.75
CA LEU A 51 -11.09 41.06 -1.45
C LEU A 51 -11.76 40.45 -2.70
N GLN A 52 -12.20 41.27 -3.65
CA GLN A 52 -12.72 40.83 -4.95
C GLN A 52 -11.63 40.22 -5.83
N GLU A 53 -10.43 40.79 -5.83
CA GLU A 53 -9.27 40.26 -6.55
C GLU A 53 -8.88 38.87 -6.02
N VAL A 54 -8.74 38.73 -4.69
CA VAL A 54 -8.42 37.45 -4.04
C VAL A 54 -9.51 36.40 -4.28
N ALA A 55 -10.79 36.81 -4.29
CA ALA A 55 -11.90 35.92 -4.64
C ALA A 55 -11.84 35.47 -6.11
N GLY A 56 -11.49 36.37 -7.03
CA GLY A 56 -11.34 36.09 -8.46
C GLY A 56 -10.13 35.21 -8.81
N GLU A 57 -9.00 35.38 -8.13
CA GLU A 57 -7.85 34.48 -8.23
C GLU A 57 -8.19 33.08 -7.73
N ARG A 58 -8.86 32.98 -6.58
CA ARG A 58 -9.26 31.70 -6.03
C ARG A 58 -10.29 30.98 -6.91
N TRP A 59 -11.19 31.73 -7.56
CA TRP A 59 -12.11 31.19 -8.56
C TRP A 59 -11.36 30.50 -9.70
N ARG A 60 -10.29 31.12 -10.23
CA ARG A 60 -9.47 30.52 -11.30
C ARG A 60 -8.78 29.23 -10.85
N GLU A 61 -8.26 29.19 -9.63
CA GLU A 61 -7.63 27.99 -9.09
C GLU A 61 -8.63 26.84 -8.87
N VAL A 62 -9.80 27.13 -8.28
CA VAL A 62 -10.85 26.12 -8.03
C VAL A 62 -11.41 25.60 -9.36
N ALA A 63 -11.67 26.49 -10.32
CA ALA A 63 -12.10 26.10 -11.66
C ALA A 63 -11.04 25.22 -12.36
N GLN A 64 -9.75 25.52 -12.20
CA GLN A 64 -8.68 24.71 -12.76
C GLN A 64 -8.52 23.36 -12.06
N GLU A 65 -8.74 23.29 -10.74
CA GLU A 65 -8.72 22.05 -9.97
C GLU A 65 -9.91 21.13 -10.32
N ILE A 66 -11.09 21.72 -10.59
CA ILE A 66 -12.27 21.04 -11.14
C ILE A 66 -12.00 20.58 -12.59
N SER A 67 -11.33 21.42 -13.39
CA SER A 67 -10.94 21.10 -14.78
C SER A 67 -9.96 19.95 -14.90
N ASN A 68 -8.98 19.85 -14.00
CA ASN A 68 -8.01 18.77 -13.98
C ASN A 68 -8.62 17.40 -13.61
N GLN A 69 -9.86 17.38 -13.12
CA GLN A 69 -10.60 16.15 -12.80
C GLN A 69 -11.56 15.70 -13.93
N GLY A 70 -11.56 16.39 -15.07
CA GLY A 70 -12.35 16.01 -16.25
C GLY A 70 -13.82 16.47 -16.25
N TYR A 71 -14.26 17.22 -15.25
CA TYR A 71 -15.65 17.69 -15.13
C TYR A 71 -15.95 19.00 -15.87
N TRP A 72 -14.91 19.78 -16.20
CA TRP A 72 -15.06 21.16 -16.68
C TRP A 72 -15.52 21.29 -18.14
N GLU A 73 -15.17 20.33 -19.00
CA GLU A 73 -15.67 20.27 -20.39
C GLU A 73 -17.19 20.01 -20.44
N HIS A 74 -17.73 19.29 -19.44
CA HIS A 74 -19.17 19.03 -19.30
C HIS A 74 -19.94 20.26 -18.77
N LEU A 75 -19.28 21.11 -17.99
CA LEU A 75 -19.83 22.34 -17.41
C LEU A 75 -19.96 23.49 -18.43
N GLN A 76 -19.05 23.58 -19.41
CA GLN A 76 -19.09 24.60 -20.46
C GLN A 76 -20.28 24.48 -21.40
N GLN A 77 -20.89 23.29 -21.50
CA GLN A 77 -22.00 23.02 -22.41
C GLN A 77 -23.36 23.50 -21.87
N ARG A 78 -23.44 23.98 -20.61
CA ARG A 78 -24.69 24.44 -19.99
C ARG A 78 -24.71 25.97 -19.83
N GLU A 79 -25.62 26.61 -20.57
CA GLU A 79 -25.80 28.07 -20.55
C GLU A 79 -26.16 28.62 -19.16
N GLY A 80 -25.46 29.67 -18.76
CA GLY A 80 -25.79 30.50 -17.59
C GLY A 80 -25.50 29.89 -16.22
N ILE A 81 -24.95 28.67 -16.13
CA ILE A 81 -24.60 28.07 -14.82
C ILE A 81 -23.48 28.85 -14.13
N ARG A 82 -22.53 29.38 -14.90
CA ARG A 82 -21.43 30.21 -14.38
C ARG A 82 -21.95 31.51 -13.77
N GLU A 83 -22.82 32.23 -14.47
CA GLU A 83 -23.46 33.45 -13.93
C GLU A 83 -24.33 33.14 -12.69
N ARG A 84 -25.17 32.09 -12.73
CA ARG A 84 -26.07 31.76 -11.61
C ARG A 84 -25.34 31.36 -10.33
N LEU A 85 -24.27 30.57 -10.43
CA LEU A 85 -23.44 30.20 -9.28
C LEU A 85 -22.62 31.39 -8.77
N GLY A 86 -22.14 32.25 -9.68
CA GLY A 86 -21.45 33.49 -9.32
C GLY A 86 -22.35 34.47 -8.57
N GLU A 87 -23.53 34.77 -9.11
CA GLU A 87 -24.50 35.72 -8.52
C GLU A 87 -24.99 35.25 -7.15
N ARG A 88 -25.25 33.95 -6.96
CA ARG A 88 -25.67 33.42 -5.66
C ARG A 88 -24.58 33.51 -4.60
N LEU A 89 -23.31 33.32 -4.96
CA LEU A 89 -22.21 33.46 -4.02
C LEU A 89 -21.97 34.93 -3.63
N VAL A 90 -22.03 35.85 -4.61
CA VAL A 90 -21.88 37.29 -4.38
C VAL A 90 -22.99 37.78 -3.47
N ARG A 91 -24.25 37.42 -3.76
CA ARG A 91 -25.40 37.80 -2.94
C ARG A 91 -25.29 37.24 -1.52
N TRP A 92 -24.82 36.00 -1.37
CA TRP A 92 -24.59 35.39 -0.05
C TRP A 92 -23.43 36.06 0.72
N ALA A 93 -22.35 36.43 0.04
CA ALA A 93 -21.24 37.16 0.64
C ALA A 93 -21.66 38.57 1.09
N GLU A 94 -22.48 39.25 0.28
CA GLU A 94 -23.07 40.56 0.60
C GLU A 94 -24.08 40.47 1.75
N GLU A 95 -24.93 39.44 1.79
CA GLU A 95 -25.90 39.20 2.88
C GLU A 95 -25.20 38.79 4.19
N SER A 96 -24.16 37.96 4.10
CA SER A 96 -23.35 37.57 5.27
C SER A 96 -22.58 38.75 5.84
N TRP A 97 -22.13 39.68 4.99
CA TRP A 97 -21.51 40.95 5.42
C TRP A 97 -22.53 41.95 5.99
N ALA A 98 -23.69 42.10 5.35
CA ALA A 98 -24.75 43.01 5.80
C ALA A 98 -25.40 42.56 7.13
N SER A 99 -25.33 41.27 7.47
CA SER A 99 -25.85 40.71 8.72
C SER A 99 -24.97 40.99 9.95
N GLN A 100 -23.76 41.53 9.75
CA GLN A 100 -22.85 41.92 10.83
C GLN A 100 -23.03 43.43 11.09
N THR A 101 -23.80 43.78 12.12
CA THR A 101 -24.01 45.17 12.54
C THR A 101 -22.68 45.86 12.86
N ASP A 102 -22.53 47.07 12.32
CA ASP A 102 -21.30 47.84 12.02
C ASP A 102 -20.28 48.10 13.17
N ASP A 103 -20.54 47.77 14.44
CA ASP A 103 -19.67 48.18 15.56
C ASP A 103 -18.86 47.06 16.23
N GLU A 104 -19.27 45.78 16.11
CA GLU A 104 -18.58 44.68 16.82
C GLU A 104 -17.37 44.13 16.06
N VAL A 105 -17.39 44.15 14.72
CA VAL A 105 -16.31 43.56 13.90
C VAL A 105 -15.08 44.46 13.87
N VAL A 106 -15.26 45.77 13.69
CA VAL A 106 -14.16 46.75 13.57
C VAL A 106 -13.34 46.85 14.87
N ASN A 107 -13.98 46.63 16.03
CA ASN A 107 -13.32 46.60 17.34
C ASN A 107 -12.76 45.21 17.73
N SER A 108 -13.08 44.15 16.99
CA SER A 108 -12.68 42.77 17.31
C SER A 108 -11.40 42.27 16.61
N PHE A 109 -10.80 43.08 15.72
CA PHE A 109 -9.53 42.74 15.06
C PHE A 109 -8.31 42.78 15.99
N GLU A 110 -8.48 43.23 17.23
CA GLU A 110 -7.48 43.05 18.27
C GLU A 110 -7.54 41.63 18.86
N SER A 111 -6.85 40.71 18.18
CA SER A 111 -6.16 39.57 18.79
C SER A 111 -7.01 38.58 19.63
N GLN A 112 -7.98 37.86 19.05
CA GLN A 112 -8.52 36.66 19.73
C GLN A 112 -8.79 35.43 18.83
N PRO A 113 -8.17 34.26 19.13
CA PRO A 113 -8.44 32.96 18.48
C PRO A 113 -9.89 32.45 18.62
N GLN A 114 -10.70 33.06 19.48
CA GLN A 114 -12.05 32.57 19.82
C GLN A 114 -13.09 32.88 18.72
N LEU A 115 -12.84 33.87 17.86
CA LEU A 115 -13.74 34.23 16.75
C LEU A 115 -13.61 33.31 15.52
N GLN A 116 -12.42 32.74 15.27
CA GLN A 116 -12.25 31.69 14.24
C GLN A 116 -13.13 30.48 14.55
N SER A 117 -13.26 30.10 15.83
CA SER A 117 -14.18 29.05 16.28
C SER A 117 -15.64 29.42 16.03
N ARG A 118 -16.05 30.64 16.37
CA ARG A 118 -17.45 31.09 16.18
C ARG A 118 -17.86 31.18 14.72
N LEU A 119 -17.01 31.69 13.83
CA LEU A 119 -17.27 31.70 12.38
C LEU A 119 -17.33 30.26 11.83
N ILE A 120 -16.39 29.38 12.19
CA ILE A 120 -16.41 27.96 11.78
C ILE A 120 -17.67 27.23 12.29
N ASP A 121 -18.15 27.55 13.50
CA ASP A 121 -19.38 26.97 14.03
C ASP A 121 -20.63 27.60 13.41
N HIS A 122 -20.60 28.87 12.99
CA HIS A 122 -21.66 29.49 12.19
C HIS A 122 -21.77 28.86 10.79
N PHE A 123 -20.63 28.55 10.15
CA PHE A 123 -20.55 27.76 8.91
C PHE A 123 -21.13 26.34 9.06
N ARG A 124 -21.11 25.76 10.27
CA ARG A 124 -21.72 24.45 10.57
C ARG A 124 -23.21 24.52 10.86
N GLN A 125 -23.74 25.66 11.29
CA GLN A 125 -25.09 25.78 11.84
C GLN A 125 -26.16 26.18 10.83
N LEU A 126 -25.82 26.86 9.73
CA LEU A 126 -26.79 27.25 8.70
C LEU A 126 -26.75 26.29 7.50
N PRO A 127 -27.70 25.36 7.37
CA PRO A 127 -27.82 24.56 6.16
C PRO A 127 -28.44 25.40 5.04
N LEU A 128 -27.62 25.87 4.09
CA LEU A 128 -28.09 26.44 2.81
C LEU A 128 -28.96 25.46 1.99
N PHE A 129 -28.88 24.16 2.31
CA PHE A 129 -29.80 23.11 1.87
C PHE A 129 -30.04 22.20 3.07
N GLY A 130 -31.31 21.95 3.42
CA GLY A 130 -31.73 21.20 4.61
C GLY A 130 -31.00 19.87 4.80
N LYS A 131 -30.90 19.40 6.05
CA LYS A 131 -30.30 18.09 6.36
C LYS A 131 -31.02 17.00 5.58
N PRO A 132 -30.33 16.12 4.82
CA PRO A 132 -30.97 14.92 4.31
C PRO A 132 -31.31 14.03 5.52
N GLU A 133 -32.60 13.81 5.76
CA GLU A 133 -33.06 12.75 6.65
C GLU A 133 -32.64 11.41 6.04
N SER A 134 -31.55 10.80 6.52
CA SER A 134 -31.19 9.44 6.10
C SER A 134 -32.16 8.45 6.78
N SER A 135 -33.26 8.14 6.11
CA SER A 135 -34.24 7.14 6.53
C SER A 135 -33.78 5.67 6.37
N VAL A 136 -32.51 5.43 6.04
CA VAL A 136 -31.96 4.08 5.86
C VAL A 136 -31.43 3.57 7.20
N PRO A 137 -32.00 2.49 7.78
CA PRO A 137 -31.46 1.89 9.00
C PRO A 137 -30.01 1.41 8.76
N PRO A 138 -29.12 1.52 9.75
CA PRO A 138 -27.74 1.08 9.60
C PRO A 138 -27.71 -0.41 9.25
N ILE A 139 -27.14 -0.75 8.09
CA ILE A 139 -26.98 -2.13 7.64
C ILE A 139 -26.06 -2.85 8.65
N ASP A 140 -26.48 -4.03 9.10
CA ASP A 140 -25.63 -4.91 9.91
C ASP A 140 -24.34 -5.22 9.13
N ARG A 141 -23.19 -5.10 9.80
CA ARG A 141 -21.89 -5.24 9.11
C ARG A 141 -21.62 -6.65 8.61
N PHE A 142 -22.07 -7.67 9.33
CA PHE A 142 -21.95 -9.05 8.85
C PHE A 142 -22.85 -9.25 7.63
N GLU A 143 -24.05 -8.67 7.63
CA GLU A 143 -24.90 -8.68 6.43
C GLU A 143 -24.22 -7.98 5.25
N LEU A 144 -23.56 -6.85 5.48
CA LEU A 144 -22.79 -6.15 4.44
C LEU A 144 -21.66 -7.02 3.86
N ILE A 145 -20.87 -7.68 4.73
CA ILE A 145 -19.82 -8.60 4.26
C ILE A 145 -20.44 -9.76 3.47
N ARG A 146 -21.57 -10.32 3.92
CA ARG A 146 -22.31 -11.37 3.17
C ARG A 146 -22.81 -10.86 1.82
N ILE A 147 -23.23 -9.60 1.70
CA ILE A 147 -23.60 -8.99 0.42
C ILE A 147 -22.40 -8.91 -0.52
N TRP A 148 -21.25 -8.41 -0.05
CA TRP A 148 -20.04 -8.32 -0.87
C TRP A 148 -19.52 -9.69 -1.31
N LEU A 149 -19.55 -10.68 -0.41
CA LEU A 149 -19.21 -12.06 -0.72
C LEU A 149 -20.12 -12.64 -1.80
N ARG A 150 -21.44 -12.55 -1.63
CA ARG A 150 -22.41 -13.03 -2.63
C ARG A 150 -22.24 -12.34 -3.98
N SER A 151 -22.03 -11.02 -3.98
CA SER A 151 -21.78 -10.25 -5.21
C SER A 151 -20.50 -10.70 -5.91
N CYS A 152 -19.41 -10.90 -5.15
CA CYS A 152 -18.14 -11.40 -5.69
C CYS A 152 -18.27 -12.83 -6.21
N ASP A 153 -18.94 -13.71 -5.46
CA ASP A 153 -19.22 -15.07 -5.88
C ASP A 153 -20.00 -15.08 -7.19
N GLN A 154 -21.06 -14.29 -7.34
CA GLN A 154 -21.91 -14.31 -8.52
C GLN A 154 -21.29 -13.61 -9.73
N GLY A 155 -20.55 -12.51 -9.53
CA GLY A 155 -20.10 -11.62 -10.60
C GLY A 155 -18.63 -11.72 -11.01
N HIS A 156 -17.75 -12.22 -10.14
CA HIS A 156 -16.29 -12.12 -10.37
C HIS A 156 -15.68 -13.51 -10.60
N ARG A 157 -15.56 -13.93 -11.87
CA ARG A 157 -15.08 -15.28 -12.24
C ARG A 157 -13.68 -15.57 -11.67
N ASP A 158 -12.76 -14.63 -11.79
CA ASP A 158 -11.37 -14.78 -11.34
C ASP A 158 -11.21 -14.78 -9.81
N CYS A 159 -12.24 -14.38 -9.06
CA CYS A 159 -12.23 -14.43 -7.60
C CYS A 159 -12.63 -15.80 -7.05
N ARG A 160 -13.18 -16.70 -7.87
CA ARG A 160 -13.54 -18.06 -7.45
C ARG A 160 -12.29 -18.93 -7.48
N ALA A 161 -12.15 -19.79 -6.47
CA ALA A 161 -11.08 -20.79 -6.49
C ALA A 161 -11.50 -21.84 -7.49
N GLU A 162 -10.60 -22.21 -8.39
CA GLU A 162 -10.67 -23.55 -8.95
C GLU A 162 -10.52 -24.54 -7.78
N SER A 163 -11.30 -25.63 -7.80
CA SER A 163 -11.21 -26.71 -6.82
C SER A 163 -9.78 -27.27 -6.83
N SER A 164 -8.93 -26.70 -5.99
CA SER A 164 -7.52 -27.05 -5.91
C SER A 164 -7.33 -28.08 -4.80
N ASN A 165 -6.49 -29.08 -5.06
CA ASN A 165 -6.07 -30.05 -4.06
C ASN A 165 -5.12 -29.44 -3.00
N HIS A 166 -4.82 -28.14 -3.09
CA HIS A 166 -3.92 -27.48 -2.15
C HIS A 166 -4.73 -26.82 -1.04
N HIS A 167 -4.69 -27.44 0.13
CA HIS A 167 -5.36 -27.01 1.35
C HIS A 167 -4.38 -27.06 2.53
N PRO A 168 -4.64 -26.32 3.63
CA PRO A 168 -3.90 -26.53 4.87
C PRO A 168 -4.08 -27.97 5.32
N SER A 169 -3.08 -28.53 6.02
CA SER A 169 -3.24 -29.88 6.57
C SER A 169 -4.33 -29.91 7.65
N ARG A 170 -4.54 -28.78 8.33
CA ARG A 170 -5.43 -28.69 9.48
C ARG A 170 -6.22 -27.38 9.52
N VAL A 171 -7.41 -27.43 10.08
CA VAL A 171 -8.27 -26.27 10.33
C VAL A 171 -8.98 -26.39 11.67
N ILE A 172 -9.47 -25.26 12.18
CA ILE A 172 -10.34 -25.21 13.34
C ILE A 172 -11.79 -25.35 12.85
N SER A 173 -12.50 -26.35 13.36
CA SER A 173 -13.95 -26.42 13.26
C SER A 173 -14.59 -25.47 14.26
N VAL A 174 -15.32 -24.47 13.76
CA VAL A 174 -16.00 -23.44 14.56
C VAL A 174 -17.48 -23.75 14.75
N ARG A 175 -17.82 -25.05 14.92
CA ARG A 175 -19.14 -25.63 15.23
C ARG A 175 -20.23 -24.61 15.61
N GLN A 176 -21.34 -24.63 14.88
CA GLN A 176 -22.49 -23.77 15.14
C GLN A 176 -23.43 -24.35 16.21
N ASP A 177 -23.39 -25.67 16.41
CA ASP A 177 -24.16 -26.43 17.38
C ASP A 177 -23.69 -26.22 18.82
N ASP A 178 -22.40 -25.96 19.02
CA ASP A 178 -21.83 -25.58 20.32
C ASP A 178 -21.00 -24.31 20.17
N ALA A 179 -21.50 -23.21 20.75
CA ALA A 179 -20.85 -21.91 20.67
C ALA A 179 -19.48 -21.89 21.38
N ASN A 180 -19.26 -22.72 22.40
CA ASN A 180 -18.03 -22.73 23.16
C ASN A 180 -17.03 -23.79 22.68
N ARG A 181 -17.49 -24.90 22.07
CA ARG A 181 -16.58 -25.99 21.69
C ARG A 181 -15.96 -25.81 20.30
N LEU A 182 -14.64 -25.91 20.24
CA LEU A 182 -13.83 -25.90 19.02
C LEU A 182 -13.08 -27.23 18.89
N GLN A 183 -12.71 -27.60 17.67
CA GLN A 183 -11.95 -28.83 17.41
C GLN A 183 -10.93 -28.60 16.30
N LEU A 184 -9.70 -29.08 16.50
CA LEU A 184 -8.69 -29.10 15.44
C LEU A 184 -8.93 -30.33 14.57
N LEU A 185 -9.13 -30.13 13.27
CA LEU A 185 -9.39 -31.21 12.33
C LEU A 185 -8.28 -31.26 11.30
N GLU A 186 -7.95 -32.47 10.87
CA GLU A 186 -7.21 -32.68 9.62
C GLU A 186 -8.17 -32.48 8.45
N LEU A 187 -7.72 -31.71 7.46
CA LEU A 187 -8.59 -31.31 6.36
C LEU A 187 -8.46 -32.31 5.20
N GLU A 188 -9.61 -32.72 4.66
CA GLU A 188 -9.71 -33.37 3.35
C GLU A 188 -9.79 -32.31 2.24
N CYS A 189 -9.47 -32.68 1.00
CA CYS A 189 -9.50 -31.75 -0.11
C CYS A 189 -10.90 -31.19 -0.39
N GLY A 190 -10.97 -29.97 -0.95
CA GLY A 190 -12.22 -29.36 -1.41
C GLY A 190 -13.09 -28.69 -0.34
N ILE A 191 -12.62 -28.53 0.90
CA ILE A 191 -13.36 -27.85 1.96
C ILE A 191 -13.12 -26.34 1.93
N GLU A 192 -14.20 -25.55 1.99
CA GLU A 192 -14.10 -24.09 2.15
C GLU A 192 -13.76 -23.68 3.59
N TYR A 193 -12.76 -22.82 3.74
CA TYR A 193 -12.37 -22.24 5.02
C TYR A 193 -12.06 -20.74 4.89
N VAL A 194 -12.14 -20.06 6.02
CA VAL A 194 -11.67 -18.68 6.18
C VAL A 194 -10.25 -18.71 6.72
N ALA A 195 -9.37 -17.81 6.26
CA ALA A 195 -8.03 -17.65 6.82
C ALA A 195 -7.93 -16.35 7.63
N LEU A 196 -7.04 -16.32 8.63
CA LEU A 196 -6.77 -15.13 9.43
C LEU A 196 -5.34 -14.62 9.19
N SER A 197 -5.22 -13.36 8.76
CA SER A 197 -3.96 -12.62 8.68
C SER A 197 -3.91 -11.62 9.84
N TYR A 198 -2.98 -11.80 10.79
CA TYR A 198 -2.96 -11.00 12.03
C TYR A 198 -1.55 -10.79 12.61
N CYS A 199 -1.47 -9.88 13.58
CA CYS A 199 -0.24 -9.60 14.31
C CYS A 199 -0.07 -10.55 15.50
N TRP A 200 1.02 -11.31 15.51
CA TRP A 200 1.44 -12.18 16.62
C TRP A 200 1.86 -11.44 17.91
N GLY A 201 1.81 -10.11 17.92
CA GLY A 201 2.33 -9.24 19.00
C GLY A 201 3.85 -9.04 18.94
N ASN A 202 4.34 -8.00 19.65
CA ASN A 202 5.73 -7.54 19.58
C ASN A 202 6.60 -7.95 20.78
N LYS A 203 6.12 -8.88 21.63
CA LYS A 203 6.80 -9.31 22.86
C LYS A 203 7.21 -10.79 22.74
N PRO A 204 8.46 -11.11 22.35
CA PRO A 204 8.91 -12.49 22.15
C PRO A 204 8.89 -13.35 23.42
N GLN A 205 9.04 -12.73 24.59
CA GLN A 205 9.10 -13.41 25.89
C GLN A 205 7.73 -13.65 26.52
N GLU A 206 6.65 -13.18 25.88
CA GLU A 206 5.31 -13.34 26.42
C GLU A 206 4.79 -14.76 26.20
N GLN A 207 4.29 -15.39 27.25
CA GLN A 207 3.66 -16.70 27.15
C GLN A 207 2.41 -16.64 26.26
N LYS A 208 2.33 -17.55 25.30
CA LYS A 208 1.23 -17.68 24.35
C LYS A 208 0.53 -19.03 24.58
N PRO A 209 -0.30 -19.16 25.63
CA PRO A 209 -0.88 -20.45 26.04
C PRO A 209 -1.84 -21.03 25.00
N TYR A 210 -2.30 -20.20 24.07
CA TYR A 210 -3.21 -20.60 23.02
C TYR A 210 -2.53 -21.37 21.88
N LEU A 211 -1.20 -21.43 21.81
CA LEU A 211 -0.51 -22.11 20.70
C LEU A 211 -0.82 -23.61 20.69
N THR A 212 -0.88 -24.18 19.49
CA THR A 212 -0.82 -25.64 19.34
C THR A 212 0.63 -26.08 19.46
N THR A 213 0.91 -27.03 20.34
CA THR A 213 2.24 -27.60 20.57
C THR A 213 2.15 -29.13 20.54
N ASP A 214 3.28 -29.84 20.48
CA ASP A 214 3.29 -31.30 20.50
C ASP A 214 2.51 -31.86 21.71
N GLU A 215 2.57 -31.20 22.88
CA GLU A 215 1.91 -31.65 24.10
C GLU A 215 0.38 -31.56 24.04
N ASN A 216 -0.17 -30.55 23.33
CA ASN A 216 -1.60 -30.30 23.31
C ASN A 216 -2.29 -30.70 21.99
N PHE A 217 -1.51 -30.99 20.95
CA PHE A 217 -1.98 -31.31 19.61
C PHE A 217 -3.05 -32.42 19.60
N GLN A 218 -2.73 -33.58 20.20
CA GLN A 218 -3.64 -34.73 20.21
C GLN A 218 -4.94 -34.43 20.97
N SER A 219 -4.85 -33.73 22.10
CA SER A 219 -6.02 -33.33 22.89
C SER A 219 -6.94 -32.38 22.10
N ARG A 220 -6.37 -31.41 21.37
CA ARG A 220 -7.14 -30.48 20.51
C ARG A 220 -7.85 -31.19 19.36
N LYS A 221 -7.30 -32.32 18.87
CA LYS A 221 -7.94 -33.17 17.87
C LYS A 221 -9.08 -34.00 18.46
N ASP A 222 -8.79 -34.77 19.51
CA ASP A 222 -9.71 -35.79 20.01
C ASP A 222 -10.83 -35.20 20.87
N LYS A 223 -10.45 -34.30 21.79
CA LYS A 223 -11.37 -33.69 22.75
C LYS A 223 -11.86 -32.33 22.24
N GLY A 224 -10.99 -31.56 21.60
CA GLY A 224 -11.26 -30.16 21.27
C GLY A 224 -10.78 -29.21 22.36
N PHE A 225 -11.12 -27.94 22.22
CA PHE A 225 -10.72 -26.85 23.12
C PHE A 225 -11.77 -25.74 23.13
N ASP A 226 -11.70 -24.86 24.12
CA ASP A 226 -12.79 -23.92 24.38
C ASP A 226 -12.54 -22.55 23.76
N TYR A 227 -13.61 -21.97 23.21
CA TYR A 227 -13.64 -20.64 22.60
C TYR A 227 -13.24 -19.54 23.60
N ASN A 228 -13.72 -19.65 24.85
CA ASN A 228 -13.47 -18.65 25.88
C ASN A 228 -12.00 -18.62 26.35
N ASP A 229 -11.25 -19.71 26.17
CA ASP A 229 -9.83 -19.78 26.51
C ASP A 229 -8.93 -19.09 25.48
N LEU A 230 -9.48 -18.77 24.30
CA LEU A 230 -8.73 -18.13 23.24
C LEU A 230 -8.60 -16.62 23.44
N PRO A 231 -7.52 -16.02 22.91
CA PRO A 231 -7.37 -14.58 22.73
C PRO A 231 -8.59 -13.88 22.13
N LYS A 232 -8.82 -12.62 22.52
CA LYS A 232 -9.94 -11.83 21.99
C LYS A 232 -9.90 -11.69 20.47
N LEU A 233 -8.72 -11.55 19.87
CA LEU A 233 -8.56 -11.50 18.42
C LEU A 233 -9.10 -12.77 17.75
N PHE A 234 -8.79 -13.94 18.32
CA PHE A 234 -9.22 -15.23 17.78
C PHE A 234 -10.71 -15.46 18.02
N GLN A 235 -11.22 -15.08 19.19
CA GLN A 235 -12.65 -15.08 19.47
C GLN A 235 -13.44 -14.26 18.44
N ASP A 236 -12.97 -13.05 18.13
CA ASP A 236 -13.60 -12.18 17.14
C ASP A 236 -13.51 -12.79 15.73
N ALA A 237 -12.38 -13.40 15.35
CA ALA A 237 -12.23 -14.09 14.06
C ALA A 237 -13.17 -15.31 13.92
N ILE A 238 -13.33 -16.08 14.99
CA ILE A 238 -14.28 -17.21 15.06
C ILE A 238 -15.72 -16.70 14.95
N THR A 239 -16.05 -15.62 15.64
CA THR A 239 -17.36 -14.97 15.58
C THR A 239 -17.69 -14.55 14.15
N VAL A 240 -16.78 -13.83 13.49
CA VAL A 240 -16.95 -13.43 12.07
C VAL A 240 -17.14 -14.67 11.20
N THR A 241 -16.31 -15.70 11.36
CA THR A 241 -16.40 -16.91 10.54
C THR A 241 -17.78 -17.57 10.64
N ARG A 242 -18.33 -17.66 11.86
CA ARG A 242 -19.70 -18.17 12.11
C ARG A 242 -20.76 -17.29 11.45
N GLU A 243 -20.65 -15.96 11.58
CA GLU A 243 -21.58 -14.99 10.96
C GLU A 243 -21.58 -15.02 9.42
N LEU A 244 -20.44 -15.38 8.82
CA LEU A 244 -20.33 -15.62 7.38
C LEU A 244 -20.90 -16.99 6.95
N GLY A 245 -21.40 -17.80 7.88
CA GLY A 245 -21.94 -19.13 7.62
C GLY A 245 -20.86 -20.15 7.25
N LYS A 246 -19.59 -19.91 7.60
CA LYS A 246 -18.49 -20.83 7.35
C LYS A 246 -18.18 -21.65 8.61
N ARG A 247 -17.77 -22.91 8.40
CA ARG A 247 -17.53 -23.89 9.49
C ARG A 247 -16.07 -24.04 9.86
N TYR A 248 -15.16 -23.57 9.01
CA TYR A 248 -13.73 -23.83 9.14
C TYR A 248 -12.95 -22.52 9.10
N LEU A 249 -12.00 -22.39 10.03
CA LEU A 249 -11.10 -21.26 10.17
C LEU A 249 -9.67 -21.76 10.27
N TRP A 250 -8.77 -21.12 9.53
CA TRP A 250 -7.34 -21.36 9.60
C TRP A 250 -6.64 -20.21 10.33
N ILE A 251 -5.89 -20.54 11.38
CA ILE A 251 -5.04 -19.63 12.15
C ILE A 251 -3.71 -20.34 12.36
N ASP A 252 -2.61 -19.78 11.84
CA ASP A 252 -1.26 -20.36 11.93
C ASP A 252 -0.89 -20.87 13.35
N ALA A 253 -1.11 -20.05 14.38
CA ALA A 253 -0.84 -20.35 15.78
C ALA A 253 -1.58 -21.58 16.33
N LEU A 254 -2.68 -21.97 15.68
CA LEU A 254 -3.54 -23.08 16.10
C LEU A 254 -3.46 -24.28 15.12
N CYS A 255 -3.21 -24.02 13.85
CA CYS A 255 -3.20 -25.03 12.79
C CYS A 255 -1.79 -25.56 12.47
N ILE A 256 -0.73 -24.92 12.96
CA ILE A 256 0.66 -25.36 12.87
C ILE A 256 1.15 -25.73 14.27
N ILE A 257 1.85 -26.85 14.39
CA ILE A 257 2.45 -27.31 15.65
C ILE A 257 3.68 -26.45 15.94
N GLN A 258 3.58 -25.57 16.93
CA GLN A 258 4.59 -24.58 17.27
C GLN A 258 5.77 -25.22 18.00
N GLY A 259 6.98 -24.83 17.63
CA GLY A 259 8.22 -25.43 18.14
C GLY A 259 8.67 -26.70 17.40
N ASN A 260 7.80 -27.27 16.57
CA ASN A 260 8.10 -28.46 15.77
C ASN A 260 8.65 -28.04 14.38
N LYS A 261 9.94 -28.31 14.14
CA LYS A 261 10.63 -27.92 12.90
C LYS A 261 10.11 -28.67 11.66
N GLU A 262 9.76 -29.94 11.80
CA GLU A 262 9.27 -30.78 10.70
C GLU A 262 7.88 -30.32 10.28
N ASP A 263 6.99 -30.09 11.24
CA ASP A 263 5.64 -29.56 10.96
C ASP A 263 5.71 -28.15 10.34
N TRP A 264 6.61 -27.30 10.83
CA TRP A 264 6.82 -25.98 10.24
C TRP A 264 7.34 -26.07 8.79
N GLN A 265 8.24 -27.01 8.47
CA GLN A 265 8.70 -27.23 7.10
C GLN A 265 7.55 -27.69 6.19
N ASN A 266 6.64 -28.51 6.70
CA ASN A 266 5.49 -29.02 5.96
C ASN A 266 4.38 -27.97 5.76
N GLU A 267 4.07 -27.17 6.78
CA GLU A 267 3.00 -26.16 6.70
C GLU A 267 3.49 -24.81 6.19
N GLY A 268 4.69 -24.39 6.57
CA GLY A 268 5.29 -23.11 6.15
C GLY A 268 5.47 -23.03 4.63
N THR A 269 5.80 -24.15 3.98
CA THR A 269 5.90 -24.25 2.52
C THR A 269 4.54 -24.18 1.82
N LYS A 270 3.45 -24.50 2.53
CA LYS A 270 2.07 -24.43 2.01
C LYS A 270 1.43 -23.06 2.16
N MET A 271 2.08 -22.10 2.83
CA MET A 271 1.52 -20.77 3.09
C MET A 271 0.97 -20.10 1.82
N GLU A 272 1.63 -20.29 0.67
CA GLU A 272 1.11 -19.76 -0.60
C GLU A 272 -0.25 -20.32 -1.01
N HIS A 273 -0.44 -21.61 -0.77
CA HIS A 273 -1.65 -22.33 -1.15
C HIS A 273 -2.76 -22.09 -0.14
N ILE A 274 -2.42 -21.94 1.14
CA ILE A 274 -3.38 -21.66 2.20
C ILE A 274 -4.11 -20.33 1.93
N PHE A 275 -3.39 -19.25 1.69
CA PHE A 275 -4.04 -17.96 1.45
C PHE A 275 -4.73 -17.89 0.08
N ALA A 276 -4.17 -18.54 -0.95
CA ALA A 276 -4.79 -18.58 -2.28
C ALA A 276 -6.07 -19.44 -2.35
N SER A 277 -6.13 -20.53 -1.58
CA SER A 277 -7.29 -21.43 -1.56
C SER A 277 -8.37 -21.00 -0.56
N ALA A 278 -8.05 -20.14 0.41
CA ALA A 278 -9.03 -19.61 1.37
C ALA A 278 -10.24 -18.98 0.66
N TYR A 279 -11.44 -19.22 1.18
CA TYR A 279 -12.67 -18.62 0.64
C TYR A 279 -12.62 -17.09 0.76
N CYS A 280 -12.13 -16.60 1.90
CA CYS A 280 -11.72 -15.22 2.13
C CYS A 280 -10.73 -15.15 3.31
N THR A 281 -9.98 -14.05 3.39
CA THR A 281 -9.07 -13.76 4.50
C THR A 281 -9.62 -12.63 5.36
N LEU A 282 -9.62 -12.83 6.68
CA LEU A 282 -9.92 -11.78 7.65
C LEU A 282 -8.60 -11.10 8.04
N ALA A 283 -8.60 -9.76 8.03
CA ALA A 283 -7.41 -8.96 8.31
C ALA A 283 -7.73 -7.87 9.36
N PRO A 284 -7.57 -8.16 10.66
CA PRO A 284 -7.77 -7.22 11.76
C PRO A 284 -6.73 -6.08 11.79
N SER A 285 -6.82 -5.15 10.85
CA SER A 285 -5.87 -4.05 10.68
C SER A 285 -5.85 -3.05 11.84
N SER A 286 -6.88 -3.03 12.69
CA SER A 286 -6.95 -2.23 13.91
C SER A 286 -6.43 -2.93 15.16
N ALA A 287 -6.17 -4.25 15.12
CA ALA A 287 -5.67 -5.00 16.26
C ALA A 287 -4.16 -5.18 16.12
N PHE A 288 -3.41 -4.69 17.10
CA PHE A 288 -1.95 -4.70 17.09
C PHE A 288 -1.38 -5.95 17.77
N GLU A 289 -2.19 -6.63 18.58
CA GLU A 289 -1.81 -7.82 19.34
C GLU A 289 -2.99 -8.78 19.53
N TRP A 290 -2.68 -10.05 19.81
CA TRP A 290 -3.68 -11.12 19.92
C TRP A 290 -4.70 -10.90 21.04
N LYS A 291 -4.34 -10.15 22.09
CA LYS A 291 -5.22 -9.82 23.22
C LYS A 291 -6.35 -8.84 22.87
N GLU A 292 -6.21 -8.09 21.78
CA GLU A 292 -7.17 -7.08 21.36
C GLU A 292 -8.27 -7.68 20.49
N GLY A 293 -9.52 -7.29 20.76
CA GLY A 293 -10.62 -7.54 19.84
C GLY A 293 -10.67 -6.47 18.74
N PHE A 294 -11.25 -6.81 17.59
CA PHE A 294 -11.40 -5.90 16.45
C PHE A 294 -12.87 -5.61 16.09
N LEU A 295 -13.84 -6.30 16.68
CA LEU A 295 -15.26 -6.07 16.40
C LEU A 295 -15.84 -4.85 17.13
N LYS A 296 -15.33 -4.54 18.33
CA LYS A 296 -15.84 -3.46 19.18
C LYS A 296 -15.18 -2.10 18.93
N THR A 297 -14.05 -2.06 18.24
CA THR A 297 -13.21 -0.84 18.04
C THR A 297 -13.93 0.30 17.32
N TYR A 298 -15.03 0.02 16.63
CA TYR A 298 -15.86 1.02 15.94
C TYR A 298 -16.98 1.61 16.84
N ARG A 299 -17.46 0.88 17.86
CA ARG A 299 -18.74 1.18 18.55
C ARG A 299 -18.75 2.50 19.33
N ASP A 300 -17.60 3.09 19.63
CA ASP A 300 -17.52 4.33 20.43
C ASP A 300 -17.68 5.62 19.60
N ARG A 301 -18.09 5.53 18.32
CA ARG A 301 -18.25 6.72 17.45
C ARG A 301 -19.71 6.99 17.10
N LYS A 302 -20.12 8.25 17.29
CA LYS A 302 -21.48 8.75 17.01
C LYS A 302 -21.88 8.45 15.55
N PRO A 303 -23.10 7.93 15.30
CA PRO A 303 -23.66 7.86 13.96
C PRO A 303 -23.59 9.23 13.26
N GLY A 304 -23.17 9.27 12.00
CA GLY A 304 -23.18 10.49 11.17
C GLY A 304 -21.83 11.15 10.89
N VAL A 305 -20.71 10.66 11.44
CA VAL A 305 -19.36 11.13 11.01
C VAL A 305 -18.88 10.27 9.84
N SER A 306 -19.12 10.74 8.61
CA SER A 306 -18.47 10.17 7.42
C SER A 306 -16.95 10.34 7.54
N LEU A 307 -16.24 9.25 7.85
CA LEU A 307 -14.78 9.24 7.92
C LEU A 307 -14.12 9.04 6.57
N CYS A 308 -14.88 8.73 5.52
CA CYS A 308 -14.42 8.97 4.17
C CYS A 308 -14.61 10.47 3.90
N GLY A 309 -13.58 11.25 4.24
CA GLY A 309 -13.32 12.47 3.48
C GLY A 309 -13.22 12.13 1.98
N PRO A 310 -13.16 13.13 1.09
CA PRO A 310 -13.42 13.01 -0.35
C PRO A 310 -12.51 12.05 -1.15
N SER A 311 -11.54 11.39 -0.50
CA SER A 311 -10.67 10.40 -1.13
C SER A 311 -10.64 9.07 -0.36
N PRO A 312 -11.59 8.15 -0.63
CA PRO A 312 -11.59 6.78 -0.08
C PRO A 312 -10.25 6.04 -0.31
N VAL A 313 -9.57 6.29 -1.44
CA VAL A 313 -8.21 5.81 -1.75
C VAL A 313 -7.22 6.18 -0.65
N LYS A 314 -7.25 7.45 -0.20
CA LYS A 314 -6.32 7.96 0.82
C LYS A 314 -6.56 7.29 2.18
N TYR A 315 -7.83 7.03 2.52
CA TYR A 315 -8.17 6.34 3.77
C TYR A 315 -7.77 4.87 3.73
N PHE A 316 -8.07 4.17 2.64
CA PHE A 316 -7.63 2.79 2.46
C PHE A 316 -6.10 2.69 2.55
N ARG A 317 -5.36 3.56 1.85
CA ARG A 317 -3.91 3.60 1.94
C ARG A 317 -3.43 3.78 3.39
N ARG A 318 -3.98 4.76 4.10
CA ARG A 318 -3.57 5.06 5.49
C ARG A 318 -3.90 3.94 6.47
N LEU A 319 -5.10 3.36 6.37
CA LEU A 319 -5.64 2.43 7.36
C LEU A 319 -5.29 0.97 7.06
N VAL A 320 -5.07 0.63 5.79
CA VAL A 320 -4.76 -0.71 5.33
C VAL A 320 -3.32 -0.78 4.85
N ASP A 321 -2.96 -0.09 3.75
CA ASP A 321 -1.63 -0.26 3.12
C ASP A 321 -0.45 0.15 4.01
N ASP A 322 -0.61 1.25 4.74
CA ASP A 322 0.37 1.80 5.69
C ASP A 322 0.04 1.38 7.13
N GLY A 323 -1.02 0.58 7.31
CA GLY A 323 -1.46 0.02 8.57
C GLY A 323 -0.44 -0.97 9.15
N PRO A 324 -0.48 -1.21 10.48
CA PRO A 324 0.49 -2.03 11.20
C PRO A 324 0.61 -3.46 10.64
N LEU A 325 -0.51 -4.07 10.29
CA LEU A 325 -0.55 -5.43 9.74
C LEU A 325 0.27 -5.51 8.43
N ASN A 326 0.05 -4.58 7.51
CA ASN A 326 0.74 -4.52 6.21
C ASN A 326 2.20 -4.04 6.30
N LYS A 327 2.72 -3.74 7.50
CA LYS A 327 4.16 -3.54 7.70
C LYS A 327 4.92 -4.84 7.86
N ARG A 328 4.26 -5.98 8.11
CA ARG A 328 4.93 -7.28 8.29
C ARG A 328 5.26 -7.94 6.96
N ALA A 329 6.42 -8.58 6.86
CA ALA A 329 6.91 -9.23 5.64
C ALA A 329 6.00 -10.38 5.19
N TRP A 330 5.67 -11.31 6.10
CA TRP A 330 4.75 -12.43 5.86
C TRP A 330 3.39 -11.98 5.30
N VAL A 331 2.86 -10.87 5.81
CA VAL A 331 1.55 -10.32 5.40
C VAL A 331 1.51 -9.91 3.93
N LEU A 332 2.65 -9.61 3.29
CA LEU A 332 2.65 -9.35 1.85
C LEU A 332 2.15 -10.56 1.07
N GLN A 333 2.72 -11.74 1.36
CA GLN A 333 2.33 -12.98 0.71
C GLN A 333 0.87 -13.33 1.03
N GLU A 334 0.48 -13.19 2.29
CA GLU A 334 -0.89 -13.46 2.75
C GLU A 334 -1.90 -12.61 1.96
N ARG A 335 -1.68 -11.29 1.87
CA ARG A 335 -2.60 -10.38 1.17
C ARG A 335 -2.58 -10.55 -0.35
N VAL A 336 -1.40 -10.67 -0.97
CA VAL A 336 -1.27 -10.77 -2.43
C VAL A 336 -1.91 -12.06 -2.97
N LEU A 337 -1.83 -13.15 -2.21
CA LEU A 337 -2.37 -14.44 -2.64
C LEU A 337 -3.85 -14.61 -2.30
N SER A 338 -4.39 -13.88 -1.33
CA SER A 338 -5.81 -13.90 -1.02
C SER A 338 -6.66 -13.31 -2.14
N ARG A 339 -7.60 -14.11 -2.66
CA ARG A 339 -8.58 -13.67 -3.66
C ARG A 339 -9.54 -12.60 -3.14
N ARG A 340 -9.78 -12.62 -1.82
CA ARG A 340 -10.76 -11.81 -1.10
C ARG A 340 -10.23 -11.51 0.30
N THR A 341 -10.19 -10.24 0.68
CA THR A 341 -9.74 -9.83 2.00
C THR A 341 -10.72 -8.86 2.64
N VAL A 342 -11.10 -9.13 3.90
CA VAL A 342 -11.92 -8.23 4.72
C VAL A 342 -11.01 -7.57 5.76
N PHE A 343 -10.76 -6.28 5.60
CA PHE A 343 -9.99 -5.50 6.55
C PHE A 343 -10.89 -4.87 7.60
N PHE A 344 -10.65 -5.19 8.87
CA PHE A 344 -11.28 -4.53 10.00
C PHE A 344 -10.35 -3.41 10.48
N THR A 345 -10.74 -2.15 10.26
CA THR A 345 -9.93 -0.98 10.60
C THR A 345 -10.57 -0.19 11.75
N SER A 346 -9.82 0.75 12.31
CA SER A 346 -10.31 1.64 13.37
C SER A 346 -11.39 2.62 12.91
N SER A 347 -11.68 2.66 11.60
CA SER A 347 -12.62 3.61 11.00
C SER A 347 -13.64 2.96 10.07
N GLY A 348 -13.77 1.63 10.07
CA GLY A 348 -14.69 0.89 9.21
C GLY A 348 -14.13 -0.41 8.67
N ILE A 349 -14.94 -1.10 7.87
CA ILE A 349 -14.62 -2.34 7.19
C ILE A 349 -14.34 -2.06 5.73
N TYR A 350 -13.24 -2.61 5.22
CA TYR A 350 -12.92 -2.59 3.80
C TYR A 350 -12.93 -4.00 3.23
N TRP A 351 -13.42 -4.12 2.01
CA TRP A 351 -13.42 -5.34 1.21
C TRP A 351 -12.47 -5.15 0.04
N GLU A 352 -11.56 -6.08 -0.19
CA GLU A 352 -10.64 -6.10 -1.33
C GLU A 352 -10.82 -7.41 -2.11
N CYS A 353 -10.96 -7.32 -3.43
CA CYS A 353 -10.96 -8.47 -4.34
C CYS A 353 -10.41 -8.06 -5.72
N GLY A 354 -10.46 -8.97 -6.70
CA GLY A 354 -9.96 -8.73 -8.06
C GLY A 354 -10.55 -7.49 -8.74
N GLU A 355 -11.82 -7.20 -8.49
CA GLU A 355 -12.52 -6.03 -9.05
C GLU A 355 -12.32 -4.74 -8.24
N GLY A 356 -11.42 -4.74 -7.24
CA GLY A 356 -11.04 -3.56 -6.46
C GLY A 356 -11.58 -3.55 -5.03
N VAL A 357 -11.64 -2.34 -4.46
CA VAL A 357 -11.88 -2.12 -3.02
C VAL A 357 -13.24 -1.48 -2.76
N ARG A 358 -13.99 -2.00 -1.79
CA ARG A 358 -15.26 -1.46 -1.24
C ARG A 358 -15.11 -1.14 0.26
N CYS A 359 -15.98 -0.32 0.84
CA CYS A 359 -15.99 -0.03 2.28
C CYS A 359 -17.39 0.25 2.82
N ASP A 360 -17.57 0.10 4.14
CA ASP A 360 -18.85 0.28 4.84
C ASP A 360 -19.26 1.74 5.04
N ASN A 361 -18.32 2.67 4.83
CA ASN A 361 -18.48 4.11 5.06
C ASN A 361 -18.40 4.94 3.78
N PHE A 362 -18.64 4.36 2.59
CA PHE A 362 -18.84 5.18 1.40
C PHE A 362 -20.03 6.11 1.63
N PRO A 363 -19.93 7.42 1.34
CA PRO A 363 -21.07 8.31 1.45
C PRO A 363 -22.21 7.79 0.57
N VAL A 364 -23.25 7.27 1.23
CA VAL A 364 -24.53 6.91 0.63
C VAL A 364 -25.21 8.22 0.26
N ARG A 365 -24.96 8.73 -0.94
CA ARG A 365 -25.68 9.91 -1.46
C ARG A 365 -26.89 9.54 -2.33
N SER A 366 -27.27 8.26 -2.42
CA SER A 366 -28.52 7.81 -3.05
C SER A 366 -29.13 6.65 -2.27
N SER A 367 -30.44 6.72 -2.03
CA SER A 367 -31.28 5.76 -1.27
C SER A 367 -31.49 4.41 -1.98
N THR A 368 -30.74 4.11 -3.03
CA THR A 368 -31.01 2.91 -3.85
C THR A 368 -30.02 1.78 -3.53
N LYS A 369 -30.58 0.60 -3.23
CA LYS A 369 -29.89 -0.69 -2.99
C LYS A 369 -28.83 -1.06 -4.05
N TYR A 370 -28.92 -0.47 -5.24
CA TYR A 370 -27.97 -0.62 -6.35
C TYR A 370 -26.62 0.09 -6.13
N PHE A 371 -26.57 1.17 -5.35
CA PHE A 371 -25.35 2.00 -5.20
C PHE A 371 -24.31 1.38 -4.25
N LEU A 372 -24.74 0.56 -3.28
CA LEU A 372 -23.85 -0.20 -2.40
C LEU A 372 -23.03 -1.28 -3.14
N LEU A 373 -23.43 -1.62 -4.37
CA LEU A 373 -22.78 -2.64 -5.21
C LEU A 373 -21.63 -2.07 -6.07
N THR A 374 -21.64 -0.77 -6.38
CA THR A 374 -20.82 -0.16 -7.44
C THR A 374 -19.65 0.73 -6.97
N ASN A 375 -19.49 0.97 -5.66
CA ASN A 375 -18.40 1.78 -5.12
C ASN A 375 -17.06 1.03 -5.13
N VAL A 376 -16.46 0.93 -6.31
CA VAL A 376 -15.10 0.42 -6.50
C VAL A 376 -14.13 1.58 -6.44
N VAL A 377 -13.23 1.56 -5.47
CA VAL A 377 -12.01 2.35 -5.56
C VAL A 377 -11.07 1.66 -6.55
N ALA A 378 -10.85 2.31 -7.70
CA ALA A 378 -9.77 1.92 -8.60
C ALA A 378 -8.45 2.03 -7.83
N SER A 379 -7.75 0.90 -7.68
CA SER A 379 -6.43 0.88 -7.06
C SER A 379 -5.48 1.76 -7.89
N PRO A 380 -4.62 2.59 -7.27
CA PRO A 380 -3.58 3.28 -7.99
C PRO A 380 -2.79 2.29 -8.85
N LEU A 381 -2.55 2.64 -10.12
CA LEU A 381 -1.89 1.81 -11.14
C LEU A 381 -0.56 1.15 -10.68
N THR A 382 0.08 1.68 -9.63
CA THR A 382 1.33 1.17 -9.04
C THR A 382 1.16 -0.04 -8.12
N ARG A 383 -0.06 -0.58 -7.94
CA ARG A 383 -0.34 -1.73 -7.05
C ARG A 383 -1.35 -2.72 -7.65
N SER A 384 -1.44 -2.78 -8.97
CA SER A 384 -2.38 -3.66 -9.69
C SER A 384 -2.30 -5.13 -9.28
N TYR A 385 -1.15 -5.58 -8.81
CA TYR A 385 -0.90 -6.93 -8.34
C TYR A 385 -1.52 -7.30 -6.99
N MET A 386 -1.80 -6.31 -6.14
CA MET A 386 -2.44 -6.58 -4.83
C MET A 386 -3.92 -6.90 -4.97
N ILE A 387 -4.50 -6.60 -6.14
CA ILE A 387 -5.87 -6.95 -6.51
C ILE A 387 -5.88 -7.96 -7.66
N ASP A 388 -4.84 -8.80 -7.74
CA ASP A 388 -4.78 -9.90 -8.69
C ASP A 388 -5.27 -11.19 -8.02
N SER A 389 -6.57 -11.48 -8.17
CA SER A 389 -7.16 -12.70 -7.60
C SER A 389 -6.49 -13.99 -8.10
N ASN A 390 -5.89 -13.96 -9.29
CA ASN A 390 -5.15 -15.08 -9.85
C ASN A 390 -3.66 -14.75 -9.97
N PHE A 391 -3.10 -14.10 -8.94
CA PHE A 391 -1.70 -13.66 -8.94
C PHE A 391 -0.75 -14.75 -9.48
N PRO A 392 0.11 -14.43 -10.47
CA PRO A 392 0.39 -13.12 -11.06
C PRO A 392 -0.26 -12.88 -12.45
N GLN A 393 -1.51 -13.27 -12.69
CA GLN A 393 -2.14 -13.17 -14.03
C GLN A 393 -2.09 -11.76 -14.66
N ARG A 394 -2.27 -10.70 -13.87
CA ARG A 394 -2.19 -9.30 -14.36
C ARG A 394 -0.80 -8.91 -14.84
N LEU A 395 0.23 -9.59 -14.34
CA LEU A 395 1.60 -9.43 -14.81
C LEU A 395 1.75 -9.95 -16.24
N MET A 396 1.18 -11.14 -16.49
CA MET A 396 1.36 -11.89 -17.73
C MET A 396 0.82 -11.15 -18.95
N THR A 397 -0.19 -10.29 -18.76
CA THR A 397 -0.80 -9.50 -19.84
C THR A 397 -0.18 -8.12 -20.02
N SER A 398 0.80 -7.72 -19.20
CA SER A 398 1.31 -6.34 -19.14
C SER A 398 2.52 -6.06 -20.04
N GLY A 399 3.19 -7.10 -20.55
CA GLY A 399 4.40 -6.98 -21.39
C GLY A 399 5.68 -6.72 -20.59
N ILE A 400 6.84 -6.79 -21.27
CA ILE A 400 8.14 -6.94 -20.59
C ILE A 400 8.54 -5.78 -19.66
N LEU A 401 8.34 -4.52 -20.08
CA LEU A 401 8.76 -3.36 -19.28
C LEU A 401 7.87 -3.17 -18.04
N PRO A 402 6.53 -3.23 -18.13
CA PRO A 402 5.67 -3.32 -16.96
C PRO A 402 6.00 -4.50 -16.06
N THR A 403 6.33 -5.68 -16.62
CA THR A 403 6.73 -6.84 -15.82
C THR A 403 7.95 -6.58 -14.96
N ILE A 404 8.98 -5.96 -15.53
CA ILE A 404 10.18 -5.63 -14.75
C ILE A 404 9.89 -4.60 -13.66
N ARG A 405 9.10 -3.56 -13.97
CA ARG A 405 8.71 -2.56 -12.97
C ARG A 405 7.91 -3.18 -11.84
N PHE A 406 6.98 -4.07 -12.16
CA PHE A 406 6.21 -4.82 -11.19
C PHE A 406 7.14 -5.64 -10.26
N LEU A 407 8.11 -6.39 -10.81
CA LEU A 407 9.04 -7.16 -9.99
C LEU A 407 9.86 -6.26 -9.06
N GLN A 408 10.32 -5.11 -9.56
CA GLN A 408 11.03 -4.11 -8.76
C GLN A 408 10.14 -3.58 -7.62
N GLU A 409 8.92 -3.13 -7.93
CA GLU A 409 7.97 -2.62 -6.93
C GLU A 409 7.59 -3.68 -5.88
N LEU A 410 7.42 -4.94 -6.29
CA LEU A 410 7.15 -6.04 -5.39
C LEU A 410 8.31 -6.26 -4.41
N ILE A 411 9.55 -6.30 -4.91
CA ILE A 411 10.76 -6.47 -4.10
C ILE A 411 10.95 -5.27 -3.16
N GLU A 412 10.76 -4.03 -3.62
CA GLU A 412 10.83 -2.84 -2.77
C GLU A 412 9.75 -2.86 -1.67
N ASN A 413 8.51 -3.25 -2.02
CA ASN A 413 7.41 -3.38 -1.06
C ASN A 413 7.65 -4.50 -0.05
N TYR A 414 8.27 -5.60 -0.47
CA TYR A 414 8.65 -6.69 0.42
C TYR A 414 9.77 -6.27 1.37
N THR A 415 10.88 -5.78 0.83
CA THR A 415 12.10 -5.49 1.61
C THR A 415 11.92 -4.35 2.61
N ARG A 416 10.97 -3.42 2.38
CA ARG A 416 10.64 -2.35 3.34
C ARG A 416 9.86 -2.84 4.57
N ARG A 417 9.34 -4.07 4.55
CA ARG A 417 8.51 -4.61 5.63
C ARG A 417 9.36 -5.17 6.76
N ASP A 418 8.82 -5.07 7.96
CA ASP A 418 9.39 -5.59 9.20
C ASP A 418 9.28 -7.11 9.24
N ILE A 419 10.33 -7.75 9.74
CA ILE A 419 10.37 -9.20 9.96
C ILE A 419 11.03 -9.47 11.32
N THR A 420 10.34 -10.23 12.18
CA THR A 420 10.81 -10.51 13.54
C THR A 420 12.00 -11.47 13.53
N ILE A 421 11.88 -12.57 12.77
CA ILE A 421 12.95 -13.54 12.56
C ILE A 421 13.60 -13.22 11.22
N VAL A 422 14.79 -12.63 11.25
CA VAL A 422 15.45 -12.11 10.05
C VAL A 422 15.80 -13.19 9.03
N THR A 423 16.04 -14.42 9.48
CA THR A 423 16.29 -15.58 8.64
C THR A 423 15.05 -16.05 7.87
N ASP A 424 13.84 -15.66 8.29
CA ASP A 424 12.60 -15.96 7.56
C ASP A 424 12.43 -15.10 6.30
N ARG A 425 13.36 -14.16 6.03
CA ARG A 425 13.26 -13.24 4.89
C ARG A 425 13.20 -13.97 3.55
N ILE A 426 13.75 -15.16 3.44
CA ILE A 426 13.62 -15.99 2.24
C ILE A 426 12.25 -16.67 2.25
N ALA A 427 11.93 -17.39 3.34
CA ALA A 427 10.70 -18.15 3.49
C ALA A 427 9.42 -17.33 3.27
N ALA A 428 9.38 -16.10 3.80
CA ALA A 428 8.24 -15.19 3.69
C ALA A 428 8.00 -14.64 2.26
N PHE A 429 8.95 -14.85 1.34
CA PHE A 429 8.85 -14.47 -0.07
C PHE A 429 8.77 -15.66 -1.03
N THR A 430 9.12 -16.87 -0.56
CA THR A 430 9.23 -18.08 -1.38
C THR A 430 7.95 -18.39 -2.15
N GLY A 431 6.77 -18.23 -1.55
CA GLY A 431 5.52 -18.51 -2.25
C GLY A 431 5.22 -17.57 -3.42
N LEU A 432 5.59 -16.29 -3.27
CA LEU A 432 5.52 -15.34 -4.37
C LEU A 432 6.52 -15.69 -5.48
N ILE A 433 7.74 -16.09 -5.10
CA ILE A 433 8.76 -16.57 -6.03
C ILE A 433 8.27 -17.76 -6.84
N THR A 434 7.75 -18.80 -6.19
CA THR A 434 7.30 -20.04 -6.85
C THR A 434 6.30 -19.75 -7.96
N ARG A 435 5.31 -18.89 -7.68
CA ARG A 435 4.29 -18.49 -8.66
C ARG A 435 4.87 -17.65 -9.79
N LEU A 436 5.69 -16.66 -9.47
CA LEU A 436 6.33 -15.79 -10.48
C LEU A 436 7.26 -16.59 -11.39
N LYS A 437 8.05 -17.50 -10.82
CA LYS A 437 8.96 -18.39 -11.54
C LYS A 437 8.21 -19.24 -12.55
N LYS A 438 7.10 -19.85 -12.11
CA LYS A 438 6.23 -20.67 -12.97
C LYS A 438 5.58 -19.83 -14.07
N ALA A 439 5.00 -18.69 -13.71
CA ALA A 439 4.29 -17.84 -14.67
C ALA A 439 5.21 -17.22 -15.72
N LEU A 440 6.40 -16.76 -15.32
CA LEU A 440 7.37 -16.13 -16.22
C LEU A 440 8.25 -17.14 -16.97
N GLU A 441 8.07 -18.45 -16.74
CA GLU A 441 8.88 -19.53 -17.32
C GLU A 441 10.38 -19.24 -17.21
N THR A 442 10.81 -18.80 -16.03
CA THR A 442 12.17 -18.29 -15.81
C THR A 442 12.85 -18.99 -14.64
N GLU A 443 14.18 -19.01 -14.66
CA GLU A 443 14.93 -19.41 -13.46
C GLU A 443 14.91 -18.28 -12.43
N GLU A 444 14.92 -18.68 -11.16
CA GLU A 444 15.06 -17.77 -10.04
C GLU A 444 16.17 -18.28 -9.13
N LYS A 445 17.01 -17.35 -8.65
CA LYS A 445 18.02 -17.60 -7.63
C LYS A 445 18.10 -16.41 -6.68
N TYR A 446 18.02 -16.70 -5.38
CA TYR A 446 18.20 -15.73 -4.29
C TYR A 446 17.41 -14.42 -4.49
N GLY A 447 16.14 -14.51 -4.85
CA GLY A 447 15.22 -13.41 -5.06
C GLY A 447 15.33 -12.70 -6.41
N LEU A 448 16.12 -13.21 -7.37
CA LEU A 448 16.32 -12.60 -8.68
C LEU A 448 15.90 -13.54 -9.82
N PHE A 449 15.09 -13.00 -10.75
CA PHE A 449 14.55 -13.73 -11.91
C PHE A 449 15.43 -13.53 -13.15
N SER A 450 15.84 -14.62 -13.80
CA SER A 450 16.75 -14.60 -14.96
C SER A 450 16.24 -13.75 -16.13
N CYS A 451 14.93 -13.74 -16.38
CA CYS A 451 14.31 -12.95 -17.46
C CYS A 451 14.48 -11.42 -17.28
N ALA A 452 14.76 -10.95 -16.05
CA ALA A 452 14.90 -9.54 -15.71
C ALA A 452 16.23 -9.23 -14.98
N LEU A 453 17.14 -10.20 -14.92
CA LEU A 453 18.30 -10.20 -14.04
C LEU A 453 19.16 -8.93 -14.09
N PRO A 454 19.57 -8.40 -15.27
CA PRO A 454 20.37 -7.17 -15.30
C PRO A 454 19.74 -6.01 -14.55
N ARG A 455 18.41 -5.84 -14.66
CA ARG A 455 17.70 -4.74 -13.98
C ARG A 455 17.46 -5.05 -12.51
N LEU A 456 17.18 -6.31 -12.19
CA LEU A 456 17.00 -6.73 -10.80
C LEU A 456 18.32 -6.75 -10.01
N LEU A 457 19.47 -6.62 -10.66
CA LEU A 457 20.75 -6.38 -9.98
C LEU A 457 20.98 -4.90 -9.64
N LEU A 458 20.23 -3.95 -10.21
CA LEU A 458 20.43 -2.51 -9.98
C LEU A 458 19.70 -1.97 -8.73
N TRP A 459 19.54 -2.80 -7.70
CA TRP A 459 19.07 -2.38 -6.38
C TRP A 459 20.18 -1.63 -5.62
N ARG A 460 19.83 -0.77 -4.66
CA ARG A 460 20.76 -0.14 -3.71
C ARG A 460 20.17 -0.14 -2.31
N ARG A 461 21.03 0.03 -1.31
CA ARG A 461 20.63 0.20 0.10
C ARG A 461 20.67 1.67 0.52
N PRO A 462 19.52 2.29 0.83
CA PRO A 462 19.48 3.66 1.35
C PRO A 462 19.97 3.76 2.81
N ASP A 463 19.89 2.65 3.56
CA ASP A 463 20.31 2.55 4.96
C ASP A 463 21.39 1.48 5.12
N LEU A 464 22.63 1.94 5.33
CA LEU A 464 23.83 1.10 5.46
C LEU A 464 24.11 0.65 6.91
N LYS A 465 23.15 0.82 7.82
CA LYS A 465 23.34 0.58 9.26
C LYS A 465 23.26 -0.90 9.66
N THR A 466 22.96 -1.78 8.72
CA THR A 466 22.72 -3.20 8.99
C THR A 466 23.78 -4.06 8.30
N GLU A 467 24.37 -4.97 9.06
CA GLU A 467 25.28 -5.99 8.55
C GLU A 467 24.53 -6.97 7.62
N PRO A 468 25.23 -7.84 6.86
CA PRO A 468 24.60 -8.96 6.18
C PRO A 468 23.84 -9.88 7.16
N ILE A 469 22.77 -10.51 6.69
CA ILE A 469 22.01 -11.49 7.47
C ILE A 469 22.81 -12.78 7.55
N ASP A 470 23.00 -13.31 8.76
CA ASP A 470 23.55 -14.64 8.97
C ASP A 470 22.42 -15.69 8.90
N TYR A 471 22.41 -16.46 7.81
CA TYR A 471 21.48 -17.57 7.60
C TYR A 471 22.04 -18.92 8.08
N GLY A 472 23.29 -18.99 8.56
CA GLY A 472 24.02 -20.23 8.78
C GLY A 472 24.51 -20.93 7.50
N TYR A 473 24.28 -20.32 6.35
CA TYR A 473 24.78 -20.75 5.03
C TYR A 473 24.99 -19.53 4.12
N PRO A 474 25.84 -19.62 3.08
CA PRO A 474 26.17 -18.47 2.26
C PRO A 474 24.98 -18.02 1.38
N VAL A 475 24.67 -16.72 1.44
CA VAL A 475 23.78 -16.03 0.50
C VAL A 475 24.63 -15.04 -0.32
N PRO A 476 24.54 -15.05 -1.66
CA PRO A 476 25.42 -14.25 -2.47
C PRO A 476 25.30 -12.75 -2.27
N SER A 477 26.43 -12.04 -2.34
CA SER A 477 26.49 -10.60 -2.10
C SER A 477 25.68 -9.78 -3.12
N TRP A 478 25.42 -10.36 -4.30
CA TRP A 478 24.61 -9.74 -5.35
C TRP A 478 23.10 -9.85 -5.12
N SER A 479 22.66 -10.68 -4.18
CA SER A 479 21.27 -10.81 -3.79
C SER A 479 20.86 -9.77 -2.75
N TRP A 480 19.69 -9.15 -2.96
CA TRP A 480 19.08 -8.29 -1.94
C TRP A 480 18.61 -9.06 -0.70
N MET A 481 18.51 -10.40 -0.77
CA MET A 481 18.16 -11.26 0.36
C MET A 481 19.32 -11.37 1.37
N ALA A 482 20.54 -11.06 0.99
CA ALA A 482 21.70 -11.07 1.89
C ALA A 482 21.67 -9.96 2.95
N TYR A 483 20.81 -8.94 2.81
CA TYR A 483 20.85 -7.73 3.63
C TYR A 483 19.51 -7.40 4.28
N HIS A 484 19.55 -6.79 5.46
CA HIS A 484 18.36 -6.22 6.10
C HIS A 484 17.90 -4.92 5.44
N GLY A 485 16.62 -4.59 5.67
CA GLY A 485 16.03 -3.32 5.32
C GLY A 485 15.58 -3.22 3.87
N LYS A 486 15.03 -2.04 3.54
CA LYS A 486 14.49 -1.74 2.21
C LYS A 486 15.61 -1.67 1.18
N VAL A 487 15.31 -2.10 -0.04
CA VAL A 487 16.13 -1.78 -1.21
C VAL A 487 15.36 -0.82 -2.13
N GLU A 488 16.08 -0.13 -3.01
CA GLU A 488 15.51 0.75 -4.03
C GLU A 488 16.21 0.47 -5.38
N PHE A 489 15.48 0.41 -6.49
CA PHE A 489 16.06 0.20 -7.81
C PHE A 489 16.44 1.52 -8.49
N MET A 490 17.60 1.54 -9.16
CA MET A 490 18.15 2.77 -9.78
C MET A 490 17.62 3.06 -11.18
N ALA A 491 17.05 2.07 -11.88
CA ALA A 491 16.77 2.14 -13.31
C ALA A 491 15.27 2.06 -13.59
N ASN A 492 14.63 3.23 -13.69
CA ASN A 492 13.22 3.35 -14.09
C ASN A 492 13.04 3.47 -15.62
N SER A 493 14.15 3.64 -16.37
CA SER A 493 14.15 3.84 -17.83
C SER A 493 14.52 2.57 -18.60
N PRO A 494 14.17 2.47 -19.91
CA PRO A 494 14.66 1.41 -20.79
C PRO A 494 16.19 1.30 -20.81
N LEU A 495 16.72 0.11 -20.54
CA LEU A 495 18.15 -0.21 -20.61
C LEU A 495 18.42 -1.16 -21.78
N ASN A 496 19.48 -0.88 -22.53
CA ASN A 496 20.13 -1.84 -23.40
C ASN A 496 21.04 -2.70 -22.53
N VAL A 497 20.56 -3.90 -22.17
CA VAL A 497 21.23 -4.78 -21.22
C VAL A 497 22.46 -5.47 -21.83
N SER A 498 23.49 -5.67 -21.02
CA SER A 498 24.70 -6.41 -21.39
C SER A 498 24.39 -7.89 -21.57
N LYS A 499 24.82 -8.48 -22.70
CA LYS A 499 24.65 -9.92 -23.00
C LYS A 499 25.57 -10.82 -22.16
N HIS A 500 26.54 -10.22 -21.46
CA HIS A 500 27.58 -10.93 -20.72
C HIS A 500 27.19 -11.23 -19.27
N LEU A 501 26.06 -10.69 -18.80
CA LEU A 501 25.59 -10.93 -17.45
C LEU A 501 24.61 -12.10 -17.50
N ARG A 502 25.06 -13.27 -17.01
CA ARG A 502 24.28 -14.51 -17.07
C ARG A 502 24.42 -15.27 -15.77
N LEU A 503 23.33 -15.92 -15.39
CA LEU A 503 23.26 -16.79 -14.25
C LEU A 503 23.40 -18.23 -14.76
N ASP A 504 24.41 -18.95 -14.30
CA ASP A 504 24.75 -20.30 -14.74
C ASP A 504 24.97 -21.17 -13.49
N ASN A 505 24.10 -22.15 -13.28
CA ASN A 505 24.14 -23.06 -12.12
C ASN A 505 24.20 -22.35 -10.75
N GLY A 506 23.59 -21.17 -10.61
CA GLY A 506 23.61 -20.38 -9.38
C GLY A 506 24.79 -19.42 -9.25
N LEU A 507 25.75 -19.46 -10.16
CA LEU A 507 26.89 -18.54 -10.22
C LEU A 507 26.60 -17.42 -11.23
N LEU A 508 26.90 -16.19 -10.83
CA LEU A 508 26.70 -15.02 -11.68
C LEU A 508 28.01 -14.70 -12.42
N ARG A 509 28.11 -15.16 -13.67
CA ARG A 509 29.29 -14.91 -14.51
C ARG A 509 29.26 -13.50 -15.09
N VAL A 510 30.38 -12.80 -15.01
CA VAL A 510 30.50 -11.38 -15.36
C VAL A 510 31.81 -11.04 -16.06
N LYS A 511 31.83 -9.92 -16.77
CA LYS A 511 33.06 -9.27 -17.24
C LYS A 511 33.43 -8.15 -16.28
N ILE A 512 34.65 -8.21 -15.79
CA ILE A 512 35.20 -7.29 -14.81
C ILE A 512 36.04 -6.25 -15.55
N HIS A 513 35.72 -4.98 -15.31
CA HIS A 513 36.40 -3.83 -15.89
C HIS A 513 37.03 -2.94 -14.81
N THR A 514 38.04 -2.17 -15.20
CA THR A 514 38.66 -1.13 -14.38
C THR A 514 38.19 0.26 -14.79
N PHE A 515 38.31 1.22 -13.88
CA PHE A 515 38.06 2.63 -14.15
C PHE A 515 39.29 3.30 -14.76
N GLU A 516 39.09 4.19 -15.75
CA GLU A 516 40.17 4.91 -16.45
C GLU A 516 40.05 6.43 -16.29
N GLY A 517 41.16 7.07 -15.92
CA GLY A 517 41.26 8.54 -15.87
C GLY A 517 40.29 9.20 -14.89
N CYS A 518 39.89 8.50 -13.82
CA CYS A 518 38.97 9.02 -12.82
C CYS A 518 39.31 8.56 -11.39
N HIS A 519 38.82 9.30 -10.40
CA HIS A 519 38.95 9.01 -8.97
C HIS A 519 37.61 9.14 -8.26
N ILE A 520 37.45 8.42 -7.16
CA ILE A 520 36.22 8.41 -6.35
C ILE A 520 36.38 9.41 -5.19
N ARG A 521 35.39 10.29 -5.00
CA ARG A 521 35.29 11.13 -3.80
C ARG A 521 34.00 10.83 -3.04
N SER A 522 34.14 10.57 -1.74
CA SER A 522 33.00 10.41 -0.82
C SER A 522 32.50 11.78 -0.37
N ARG A 523 31.18 12.03 -0.48
CA ARG A 523 30.51 13.17 0.18
C ARG A 523 29.18 12.68 0.76
N ASN A 524 29.08 12.65 2.09
CA ASN A 524 27.96 12.05 2.82
C ASN A 524 27.74 10.56 2.42
N LYS A 525 26.48 10.12 2.25
CA LYS A 525 26.11 8.76 1.80
C LYS A 525 26.35 8.51 0.29
N SER A 526 26.76 9.51 -0.48
CA SER A 526 26.92 9.41 -1.94
C SER A 526 28.39 9.51 -2.34
N HIS A 527 28.79 8.69 -3.31
CA HIS A 527 30.16 8.66 -3.81
C HIS A 527 30.16 9.15 -5.25
N GLY A 528 30.86 10.25 -5.54
CA GLY A 528 30.98 10.76 -6.90
C GLY A 528 32.21 10.20 -7.59
N ILE A 529 32.09 9.89 -8.88
CA ILE A 529 33.22 9.60 -9.76
C ILE A 529 33.60 10.90 -10.47
N TYR A 530 34.87 11.25 -10.42
CA TYR A 530 35.39 12.50 -10.97
C TYR A 530 36.53 12.25 -11.95
N SER A 531 36.54 12.97 -13.06
CA SER A 531 37.71 13.13 -13.91
C SER A 531 38.17 14.58 -13.79
N GLY A 532 39.35 14.78 -13.18
CA GLY A 532 39.76 16.10 -12.69
C GLY A 532 38.74 16.68 -11.69
N LEU A 533 38.12 17.81 -12.03
CA LEU A 533 37.08 18.45 -11.21
C LEU A 533 35.66 18.11 -11.67
N LYS A 534 35.49 17.50 -12.85
CA LYS A 534 34.17 17.21 -13.42
C LYS A 534 33.63 15.90 -12.84
N ARG A 535 32.39 15.93 -12.32
CA ARG A 535 31.67 14.72 -11.92
C ARG A 535 31.18 13.99 -13.17
N VAL A 536 31.59 12.74 -13.34
CA VAL A 536 31.30 11.89 -14.51
C VAL A 536 30.47 10.65 -14.16
N GLY A 537 30.20 10.45 -12.87
CA GLY A 537 29.36 9.37 -12.39
C GLY A 537 29.08 9.44 -10.89
N PHE A 538 28.32 8.48 -10.41
CA PHE A 538 27.97 8.31 -9.00
C PHE A 538 27.85 6.83 -8.63
N LEU A 539 28.21 6.52 -7.40
CA LEU A 539 28.20 5.20 -6.80
C LEU A 539 27.43 5.24 -5.47
N PHE A 540 26.74 4.14 -5.21
CA PHE A 540 26.14 3.78 -3.94
C PHE A 540 26.76 2.47 -3.50
N PHE A 541 27.44 2.49 -2.36
CA PHE A 541 28.01 1.27 -1.80
C PHE A 541 26.99 0.58 -0.90
N ASP A 542 26.94 -0.74 -0.96
CA ASP A 542 26.09 -1.60 -0.14
C ASP A 542 26.72 -1.88 1.24
N ILE A 543 28.04 -1.68 1.36
CA ILE A 543 28.84 -1.83 2.59
C ILE A 543 29.79 -0.63 2.74
N GLY A 544 30.48 -0.48 3.88
CA GLY A 544 31.40 0.64 4.16
C GLY A 544 32.47 0.89 3.07
N LYS A 545 33.12 2.06 3.11
CA LYS A 545 34.07 2.55 2.09
C LYS A 545 35.20 1.53 1.81
N ILE A 546 35.39 1.16 0.55
CA ILE A 546 36.44 0.21 0.10
C ILE A 546 37.35 0.89 -0.94
N GLU A 547 38.61 0.46 -1.00
CA GLU A 547 39.63 0.89 -1.95
C GLU A 547 39.23 0.58 -3.42
N LEU A 548 39.91 1.23 -4.37
CA LEU A 548 39.61 1.30 -5.81
C LEU A 548 38.89 0.05 -6.37
N PRO A 549 37.55 0.10 -6.51
CA PRO A 549 36.78 -1.07 -6.90
C PRO A 549 36.85 -1.33 -8.40
N TYR A 550 36.58 -2.56 -8.81
CA TYR A 550 36.30 -2.91 -10.20
C TYR A 550 34.81 -2.66 -10.50
N CYS A 551 34.44 -2.76 -11.76
CA CYS A 551 33.03 -2.65 -12.15
C CYS A 551 32.59 -3.71 -13.15
N VAL A 552 31.29 -3.98 -13.16
CA VAL A 552 30.61 -4.82 -14.15
C VAL A 552 29.60 -3.96 -14.89
N ILE A 553 29.64 -3.95 -16.21
CA ILE A 553 28.67 -3.23 -17.03
C ILE A 553 27.37 -4.03 -17.10
N VAL A 554 26.30 -3.47 -16.54
CA VAL A 554 24.96 -4.07 -16.56
C VAL A 554 24.21 -3.70 -17.82
N GLY A 555 24.34 -2.45 -18.26
CA GLY A 555 23.69 -1.96 -19.47
C GLY A 555 23.84 -0.46 -19.64
N THR A 556 23.30 0.04 -20.75
CA THR A 556 23.35 1.46 -21.10
C THR A 556 21.94 2.02 -21.19
N CYS A 557 21.76 3.30 -20.85
CA CYS A 557 20.47 3.93 -21.04
C CYS A 557 20.18 4.06 -22.54
N ALA A 558 19.03 3.56 -23.00
CA ALA A 558 18.69 3.61 -24.42
C ALA A 558 18.25 5.02 -24.85
N ASN A 559 17.58 5.78 -23.98
CA ASN A 559 17.00 7.10 -24.23
C ASN A 559 16.91 7.94 -22.93
N GLY A 560 16.91 9.28 -23.02
CA GLY A 560 16.59 10.19 -21.90
C GLY A 560 17.80 10.94 -21.28
N LYS A 561 17.61 11.53 -20.08
CA LYS A 561 18.62 12.36 -19.38
C LYS A 561 19.94 11.63 -19.08
N ASP A 562 19.89 10.30 -19.02
CA ASP A 562 21.03 9.42 -18.74
C ASP A 562 21.69 8.86 -20.02
N ASN A 563 21.42 9.44 -21.20
CA ASN A 563 22.02 8.99 -22.46
C ASN A 563 23.56 9.02 -22.39
N GLY A 564 24.21 7.92 -22.79
CA GLY A 564 25.66 7.75 -22.71
C GLY A 564 26.22 7.32 -21.34
N LEU A 565 25.37 7.13 -20.32
CA LEU A 565 25.76 6.56 -19.04
C LEU A 565 25.62 5.03 -19.05
N TYR A 566 26.63 4.37 -18.49
CA TYR A 566 26.62 2.95 -18.19
C TYR A 566 26.12 2.74 -16.77
N TYR A 567 25.14 1.86 -16.61
CA TYR A 567 24.74 1.33 -15.31
C TYR A 567 25.70 0.19 -14.95
N ILE A 568 26.25 0.26 -13.75
CA ILE A 568 27.31 -0.65 -13.33
C ILE A 568 27.04 -1.24 -11.95
N LEU A 569 27.53 -2.45 -11.73
CA LEU A 569 27.79 -2.98 -10.39
C LEU A 569 29.21 -2.59 -10.00
N VAL A 570 29.39 -2.21 -8.75
CA VAL A 570 30.70 -1.98 -8.13
C VAL A 570 31.09 -3.26 -7.43
N VAL A 571 32.29 -3.78 -7.71
CA VAL A 571 32.71 -5.10 -7.24
C VAL A 571 34.15 -5.08 -6.71
N GLY A 572 34.44 -5.93 -5.73
CA GLY A 572 35.75 -6.08 -5.11
C GLY A 572 36.25 -7.51 -5.25
N LYS A 573 37.56 -7.71 -5.26
CA LYS A 573 38.15 -9.05 -5.27
C LYS A 573 37.88 -9.78 -3.96
N CYS A 574 37.63 -11.07 -4.05
CA CYS A 574 37.62 -11.98 -2.91
C CYS A 574 39.00 -12.64 -2.75
N GLU A 575 39.18 -13.42 -1.68
CA GLU A 575 40.40 -14.20 -1.45
C GLU A 575 40.62 -15.26 -2.56
N ASN A 576 39.53 -15.88 -3.02
CA ASN A 576 39.57 -16.84 -4.12
C ASN A 576 39.81 -16.15 -5.46
N VAL A 577 40.76 -16.69 -6.23
CA VAL A 577 41.12 -16.19 -7.56
C VAL A 577 39.90 -16.24 -8.49
N GLY A 578 39.64 -15.14 -9.21
CA GLY A 578 38.51 -15.03 -10.14
C GLY A 578 37.15 -14.76 -9.48
N CYS A 579 37.07 -14.79 -8.15
CA CYS A 579 35.85 -14.49 -7.40
C CYS A 579 35.80 -13.01 -7.01
N TYR A 580 34.60 -12.44 -7.15
CA TYR A 580 34.32 -11.06 -6.83
C TYR A 580 33.08 -10.97 -5.95
N ARG A 581 33.07 -10.00 -5.04
CA ARG A 581 31.89 -9.65 -4.24
C ARG A 581 31.31 -8.34 -4.73
N ARG A 582 30.00 -8.23 -4.71
CA ARG A 582 29.30 -6.96 -4.92
C ARG A 582 29.58 -6.02 -3.75
N LEU A 583 29.92 -4.79 -4.09
CA LEU A 583 30.16 -3.69 -3.15
C LEU A 583 29.14 -2.58 -3.28
N GLY A 584 28.40 -2.52 -4.39
CA GLY A 584 27.49 -1.42 -4.68
C GLY A 584 27.00 -1.40 -6.11
N VAL A 585 26.38 -0.28 -6.46
CA VAL A 585 25.83 0.00 -7.78
C VAL A 585 26.04 1.47 -8.13
N GLY A 586 26.09 1.80 -9.42
CA GLY A 586 26.29 3.17 -9.85
C GLY A 586 25.97 3.43 -11.31
N LYS A 587 26.24 4.67 -11.72
CA LYS A 587 26.25 5.08 -13.13
C LYS A 587 27.50 5.88 -13.43
N VAL A 588 28.11 5.66 -14.60
CA VAL A 588 29.30 6.38 -15.04
C VAL A 588 29.32 6.54 -16.55
N GLN A 589 29.95 7.60 -17.06
CA GLN A 589 30.17 7.77 -18.49
C GLN A 589 31.07 6.66 -19.05
N GLY A 590 30.66 6.04 -20.16
CA GLY A 590 31.32 4.84 -20.68
C GLY A 590 32.79 5.02 -21.06
N HIS A 591 33.24 6.24 -21.40
CA HIS A 591 34.64 6.52 -21.72
C HIS A 591 35.59 6.47 -20.51
N HIS A 592 35.06 6.35 -19.30
CA HIS A 592 35.84 6.16 -18.07
C HIS A 592 35.88 4.70 -17.61
N ILE A 593 35.44 3.76 -18.44
CA ILE A 593 35.56 2.32 -18.19
C ILE A 593 36.47 1.72 -19.26
N ALA A 594 37.47 0.97 -18.82
CA ALA A 594 38.40 0.27 -19.69
C ALA A 594 37.64 -0.69 -20.63
N LYS A 595 38.04 -0.70 -21.92
CA LYS A 595 37.48 -1.66 -22.89
C LYS A 595 37.94 -3.08 -22.62
N GLN A 596 39.13 -3.24 -22.07
CA GLN A 596 39.66 -4.54 -21.65
C GLN A 596 38.90 -5.04 -20.42
N TYR A 597 38.68 -6.35 -20.37
CA TYR A 597 38.02 -7.00 -19.25
C TYR A 597 38.66 -8.34 -18.94
N THR A 598 38.42 -8.82 -17.73
CA THR A 598 38.69 -10.20 -17.31
C THR A 598 37.40 -10.92 -17.00
N ASP A 599 37.35 -12.23 -17.24
CA ASP A 599 36.27 -13.07 -16.74
C ASP A 599 36.31 -13.18 -15.22
N GLY A 600 35.14 -13.22 -14.60
CA GLY A 600 34.99 -13.40 -13.16
C GLY A 600 33.61 -13.88 -12.77
N GLU A 601 33.50 -14.29 -11.51
CA GLU A 601 32.27 -14.78 -10.92
C GLU A 601 31.89 -13.92 -9.71
N LEU A 602 30.62 -13.53 -9.63
CA LEU A 602 30.10 -12.85 -8.44
C LEU A 602 29.56 -13.87 -7.44
N ILE A 603 30.12 -13.81 -6.25
CA ILE A 603 29.76 -14.68 -5.12
C ILE A 603 28.89 -14.00 -4.09
#